data_AF-A0A2S9CUN9-F1
#
_entry.id   AF-A0A2S9CUN9-F1
#
_cell.length_a   1.000
_cell.length_b   1.000
_cell.length_c   1.000
_cell.angle_alpha   90.00
_cell.angle_beta   90.00
_cell.angle_gamma   90.00
#
_symmetry.space_group_name_H-M   'P 1'
#
loop_
_entity.id
_entity.type
_entity.pdbx_description
1 polymer ?
#
loop_
_entity_poly.entity_id
_entity_poly.type
_entity_poly.pdbx_seq_one_letter_code
_entity_poly.pdbx_strand_id
1 'polypeptide(L)'
;MNADSLNAIEVIHTLGPAGTNCEKAANEWYKRQGRTGEVKLYQTLEKALEQMPKNPSHALLGCIVYPELHTLVFSNLKTLTLSDCFIMHTFNMVLAARNEGPVSSVATHPAPQLLVSTDYKKSIVTSNSEAAIQCANGLVDACITTLPSAKNNNLHIKEDFGEVPMGFSIHTVK
;
A
#
# COMPACT_ATOMS: atom_id res chain seq x y z
N MET A 1 -10.69 9.87 22.18
CA MET A 1 -9.92 8.66 22.51
C MET A 1 -8.74 9.09 23.36
N ASN A 2 -8.48 8.38 24.46
CA ASN A 2 -7.34 8.69 25.32
C ASN A 2 -6.05 8.26 24.60
N ALA A 3 -4.97 9.03 24.75
CA ALA A 3 -3.65 8.69 24.23
C ALA A 3 -3.19 7.27 24.61
N ASP A 4 -3.72 6.75 25.72
CA ASP A 4 -3.48 5.39 26.23
C ASP A 4 -3.82 4.28 25.25
N SER A 5 -4.86 4.43 24.41
CA SER A 5 -5.25 3.36 23.47
C SER A 5 -4.32 3.27 22.25
N LEU A 6 -3.73 4.38 21.82
CA LEU A 6 -2.75 4.38 20.72
C LEU A 6 -1.38 3.88 21.17
N ASN A 7 -1.03 4.11 22.44
CA ASN A 7 0.22 3.62 23.03
C ASN A 7 0.26 2.09 23.18
N ALA A 8 -0.91 1.44 23.28
CA ALA A 8 -1.01 -0.01 23.40
C ALA A 8 -0.63 -0.78 22.13
N ILE A 9 -0.69 -0.17 20.94
CA ILE A 9 -0.49 -0.85 19.66
C ILE A 9 0.96 -1.33 19.52
N GLU A 10 1.24 -2.61 19.44
CA GLU A 10 2.58 -3.20 19.27
C GLU A 10 2.82 -3.75 17.87
N VAL A 11 1.73 -4.13 17.17
CA VAL A 11 1.77 -4.75 15.84
C VAL A 11 0.77 -4.06 14.90
N ILE A 12 1.25 -3.63 13.74
CA ILE A 12 0.42 -3.11 12.64
C ILE A 12 0.33 -4.17 11.54
N HIS A 13 -0.90 -4.56 11.21
CA HIS A 13 -1.24 -5.45 10.11
C HIS A 13 -1.62 -4.61 8.89
N THR A 14 -1.00 -4.84 7.73
CA THR A 14 -1.27 -4.03 6.53
C THR A 14 -0.97 -4.76 5.21
N LEU A 15 -1.23 -4.06 4.10
CA LEU A 15 -1.06 -4.56 2.74
C LEU A 15 0.43 -4.65 2.35
N GLY A 16 0.84 -5.85 1.96
CA GLY A 16 2.13 -6.17 1.36
C GLY A 16 2.10 -6.25 -0.16
N PRO A 17 3.15 -6.82 -0.80
CA PRO A 17 4.40 -7.31 -0.18
C PRO A 17 5.30 -6.16 0.31
N ALA A 18 6.55 -6.44 0.68
CA ALA A 18 7.49 -5.40 1.09
C ALA A 18 7.69 -4.31 0.00
N GLY A 19 7.99 -3.09 0.42
CA GLY A 19 8.17 -1.91 -0.42
C GLY A 19 6.89 -1.15 -0.77
N THR A 20 5.74 -1.50 -0.18
CA THR A 20 4.47 -0.77 -0.42
C THR A 20 4.42 0.55 0.34
N ASN A 21 3.55 1.45 -0.13
CA ASN A 21 3.23 2.68 0.60
C ASN A 21 2.55 2.39 1.95
N CYS A 22 1.85 1.26 2.08
CA CYS A 22 1.24 0.83 3.33
C CYS A 22 2.28 0.41 4.38
N GLU A 23 3.32 -0.34 3.97
CA GLU A 23 4.45 -0.64 4.85
C GLU A 23 5.19 0.64 5.27
N LYS A 24 5.47 1.55 4.32
CA LYS A 24 6.05 2.87 4.62
C LYS A 24 5.19 3.63 5.64
N ALA A 25 3.88 3.62 5.47
CA ALA A 25 2.94 4.30 6.37
C ALA A 25 2.93 3.69 7.78
N ALA A 26 2.99 2.36 7.90
CA ALA A 26 3.05 1.70 9.21
C ALA A 26 4.32 2.10 9.99
N ASN A 27 5.47 2.11 9.30
CA ASN A 27 6.73 2.55 9.89
C ASN A 27 6.72 4.03 10.26
N GLU A 28 6.17 4.88 9.39
CA GLU A 28 6.03 6.33 9.65
C GLU A 28 5.09 6.60 10.83
N TRP A 29 4.02 5.82 10.99
CA TRP A 29 3.14 5.94 12.15
C TRP A 29 3.90 5.67 13.45
N TYR A 30 4.64 4.56 13.55
CA TYR A 30 5.46 4.26 14.74
C TYR A 30 6.47 5.37 15.04
N LYS A 31 7.15 5.87 14.00
CA LYS A 31 8.08 7.00 14.12
C LYS A 31 7.41 8.25 14.69
N ARG A 32 6.19 8.59 14.24
CA ARG A 32 5.41 9.71 14.78
C ARG A 32 4.98 9.51 16.23
N GLN A 33 4.75 8.26 16.63
CA GLN A 33 4.51 7.88 18.02
C GLN A 33 5.80 7.84 18.86
N GLY A 34 6.97 8.16 18.29
CA GLY A 34 8.24 8.15 19.00
C GLY A 34 8.71 6.77 19.44
N ARG A 35 8.27 5.70 18.75
CA ARG A 35 8.55 4.31 19.13
C ARG A 35 8.77 3.40 17.94
N THR A 36 9.13 2.15 18.21
CA THR A 36 9.21 1.07 17.23
C THR A 36 8.09 0.07 17.47
N GLY A 37 7.75 -0.71 16.44
CA GLY A 37 6.84 -1.85 16.58
C GLY A 37 6.93 -2.78 15.38
N GLU A 38 6.15 -3.85 15.41
CA GLU A 38 6.14 -4.85 14.35
C GLU A 38 5.17 -4.43 13.22
N VAL A 39 5.56 -4.70 11.97
CA VAL A 39 4.70 -4.55 10.79
C VAL A 39 4.52 -5.92 10.12
N LYS A 40 3.28 -6.41 10.06
CA LYS A 40 2.91 -7.66 9.39
C LYS A 40 2.25 -7.37 8.06
N LEU A 41 2.78 -7.98 7.01
CA LEU A 41 2.36 -7.76 5.62
C LEU A 41 1.47 -8.91 5.12
N TYR A 42 0.39 -8.54 4.46
CA TYR A 42 -0.62 -9.48 3.95
C TYR A 42 -0.94 -9.20 2.48
N GLN A 43 -1.45 -10.21 1.78
CA GLN A 43 -1.84 -10.07 0.38
C GLN A 43 -2.99 -9.08 0.18
N THR A 44 -3.91 -8.97 1.15
CA THR A 44 -5.04 -8.04 1.14
C THR A 44 -5.33 -7.52 2.56
N LEU A 45 -6.05 -6.40 2.69
CA LEU A 45 -6.45 -5.88 3.99
C LEU A 45 -7.49 -6.76 4.69
N GLU A 46 -8.31 -7.48 3.93
CA GLU A 46 -9.28 -8.45 4.46
C GLU A 46 -8.55 -9.62 5.11
N LYS A 47 -7.48 -10.15 4.47
CA LYS A 47 -6.63 -11.18 5.06
C LYS A 47 -5.88 -10.68 6.29
N ALA A 48 -5.41 -9.43 6.25
CA ALA A 48 -4.79 -8.80 7.41
C ALA A 48 -5.76 -8.76 8.59
N LEU A 49 -7.00 -8.34 8.36
CA LEU A 49 -8.04 -8.26 9.38
C LEU A 49 -8.47 -9.64 9.90
N GLU A 50 -8.62 -10.64 9.02
CA GLU A 50 -8.97 -12.01 9.40
C GLU A 50 -7.94 -12.62 10.37
N GLN A 51 -6.65 -12.33 10.16
CA GLN A 51 -5.56 -12.86 10.96
C GLN A 51 -5.13 -11.96 12.13
N MET A 52 -5.66 -10.74 12.20
CA MET A 52 -5.34 -9.79 13.26
C MET A 52 -5.94 -10.27 14.60
N PRO A 53 -5.13 -10.47 15.65
CA PRO A 53 -5.65 -10.75 16.99
C PRO A 53 -6.62 -9.65 17.46
N LYS A 54 -7.73 -10.06 18.09
CA LYS A 54 -8.78 -9.15 18.54
C LYS A 54 -8.46 -8.57 19.93
N ASN A 55 -7.39 -7.81 20.04
CA ASN A 55 -7.02 -7.11 21.26
C ASN A 55 -6.35 -5.75 20.96
N PRO A 56 -6.24 -4.83 21.94
CA PRO A 56 -5.75 -3.47 21.70
C PRO A 56 -4.29 -3.33 21.29
N SER A 57 -3.45 -4.37 21.41
CA SER A 57 -2.05 -4.31 20.96
C SER A 57 -1.87 -4.53 19.47
N HIS A 58 -2.96 -4.77 18.74
CA HIS A 58 -2.95 -4.94 17.29
C HIS A 58 -3.79 -3.87 16.61
N ALA A 59 -3.28 -3.37 15.49
CA ALA A 59 -3.99 -2.43 14.64
C ALA A 59 -3.94 -2.83 13.17
N LEU A 60 -4.98 -2.46 12.43
CA LEU A 60 -5.03 -2.57 10.98
C LEU A 60 -4.71 -1.20 10.37
N LEU A 61 -3.77 -1.14 9.44
CA LEU A 61 -3.50 0.07 8.66
C LEU A 61 -4.03 -0.07 7.23
N GLY A 62 -4.84 0.91 6.80
CA GLY A 62 -5.37 0.99 5.43
C GLY A 62 -5.12 2.34 4.77
N CYS A 63 -4.81 2.33 3.48
CA CYS A 63 -4.74 3.55 2.65
C CYS A 63 -6.15 4.02 2.29
N ILE A 64 -6.42 5.33 2.34
CA ILE A 64 -7.78 5.86 2.11
C ILE A 64 -8.34 5.59 0.70
N VAL A 65 -7.46 5.34 -0.28
CA VAL A 65 -7.83 4.99 -1.66
C VAL A 65 -7.80 3.48 -1.91
N TYR A 66 -7.75 2.66 -0.87
CA TYR A 66 -7.91 1.22 -1.02
C TYR A 66 -9.35 0.92 -1.52
N PRO A 67 -9.53 0.18 -2.62
CA PRO A 67 -10.85 0.03 -3.28
C PRO A 67 -11.97 -0.42 -2.33
N GLU A 68 -11.69 -1.38 -1.46
CA GLU A 68 -12.67 -2.00 -0.57
C GLU A 68 -12.62 -1.45 0.87
N LEU A 69 -12.03 -0.26 1.08
CA LEU A 69 -11.90 0.29 2.44
C LEU A 69 -13.28 0.54 3.08
N HIS A 70 -14.24 1.03 2.29
CA HIS A 70 -15.61 1.25 2.74
C HIS A 70 -16.24 -0.08 3.22
N THR A 71 -16.15 -1.14 2.42
CA THR A 71 -16.62 -2.49 2.78
C THR A 71 -15.99 -2.97 4.07
N LEU A 72 -14.67 -2.78 4.23
CA LEU A 72 -13.93 -3.19 5.43
C LEU A 72 -14.43 -2.45 6.67
N VAL A 73 -14.62 -1.13 6.59
CA VAL A 73 -15.09 -0.31 7.72
C VAL A 73 -16.53 -0.66 8.09
N PHE A 74 -17.44 -0.66 7.12
CA PHE A 74 -18.88 -0.82 7.39
C PHE A 74 -19.24 -2.24 7.84
N SER A 75 -18.54 -3.26 7.35
CA SER A 75 -18.72 -4.65 7.80
C SER A 75 -18.22 -4.88 9.24
N ASN A 76 -17.44 -3.95 9.80
CA ASN A 76 -16.78 -4.10 11.09
C ASN A 76 -17.14 -2.99 12.10
N LEU A 77 -18.22 -2.23 11.89
CA LEU A 77 -18.62 -1.12 12.77
C LEU A 77 -18.81 -1.51 14.24
N LYS A 78 -19.12 -2.78 14.53
CA LYS A 78 -19.31 -3.26 15.91
C LYS A 78 -18.01 -3.71 16.58
N THR A 79 -16.97 -3.97 15.80
CA THR A 79 -15.73 -4.62 16.26
C THR A 79 -14.51 -3.71 16.15
N LEU A 80 -14.47 -2.80 15.18
CA LEU A 80 -13.36 -1.89 14.93
C LEU A 80 -13.76 -0.44 15.11
N THR A 81 -12.79 0.38 15.52
CA THR A 81 -12.90 1.83 15.53
C THR A 81 -11.72 2.43 14.77
N LEU A 82 -11.98 3.53 14.05
CA LEU A 82 -10.92 4.34 13.44
C LEU A 82 -10.24 5.13 14.55
N SER A 83 -9.06 4.68 14.96
CA SER A 83 -8.36 5.18 16.15
C SER A 83 -7.42 6.34 15.85
N ASP A 84 -6.89 6.40 14.63
CA ASP A 84 -6.03 7.48 14.16
C ASP A 84 -6.09 7.60 12.63
N CYS A 85 -5.74 8.77 12.11
CA CYS A 85 -5.63 9.04 10.68
C CYS A 85 -4.58 10.10 10.41
N PHE A 86 -3.73 9.88 9.41
CA PHE A 86 -2.64 10.79 9.11
C PHE A 86 -2.36 10.87 7.62
N ILE A 87 -1.73 11.97 7.21
CA ILE A 87 -1.23 12.18 5.84
C ILE A 87 0.29 12.02 5.84
N MET A 88 0.81 11.33 4.83
CA MET A 88 2.21 11.33 4.48
C MET A 88 2.39 11.28 2.96
N HIS A 89 3.55 11.69 2.48
CA HIS A 89 3.92 11.50 1.08
C HIS A 89 4.23 10.02 0.81
N THR A 90 3.67 9.48 -0.28
CA THR A 90 4.00 8.14 -0.77
C THR A 90 5.46 8.06 -1.22
N PHE A 91 5.93 6.87 -1.60
CA PHE A 91 7.03 6.83 -2.56
C PHE A 91 6.61 7.45 -3.90
N ASN A 92 7.60 7.92 -4.67
CA ASN A 92 7.36 8.36 -6.03
C ASN A 92 6.66 7.26 -6.82
N MET A 93 5.58 7.64 -7.51
CA MET A 93 4.92 6.78 -8.47
C MET A 93 5.63 6.91 -9.81
N VAL A 94 5.92 5.79 -10.47
CA VAL A 94 6.73 5.77 -11.68
C VAL A 94 6.11 4.85 -12.72
N LEU A 95 6.29 5.21 -14.00
CA LEU A 95 6.20 4.27 -15.11
C LEU A 95 7.58 3.64 -15.30
N ALA A 96 7.68 2.34 -15.09
CA ALA A 96 8.94 1.60 -15.21
C ALA A 96 8.81 0.46 -16.21
N ALA A 97 9.86 0.21 -16.98
CA ALA A 97 9.90 -0.82 -18.03
C ALA A 97 11.18 -1.66 -17.91
N ARG A 98 11.16 -2.87 -18.47
CA ARG A 98 12.32 -3.76 -18.44
C ARG A 98 13.47 -3.30 -19.36
N ASN A 99 13.16 -2.49 -20.38
CA ASN A 99 14.13 -1.89 -21.30
C ASN A 99 13.53 -0.63 -21.97
N GLU A 100 14.33 0.05 -22.79
CA GLU A 100 13.91 1.25 -23.54
C GLU A 100 12.98 0.96 -24.73
N GLY A 101 12.66 -0.31 -25.00
CA GLY A 101 11.84 -0.74 -26.12
C GLY A 101 10.40 -0.23 -26.10
N PRO A 102 9.63 -0.56 -27.16
CA PRO A 102 8.23 -0.17 -27.27
C PRO A 102 7.39 -0.78 -26.14
N VAL A 103 6.42 -0.01 -25.65
CA VAL A 103 5.49 -0.42 -24.59
C VAL A 103 4.12 -0.64 -25.21
N SER A 104 3.58 -1.84 -25.09
CA SER A 104 2.22 -2.19 -25.53
C SER A 104 1.30 -2.57 -24.37
N SER A 105 1.88 -3.07 -23.28
CA SER A 105 1.19 -3.57 -22.10
C SER A 105 1.75 -2.99 -20.81
N VAL A 106 0.87 -2.57 -19.91
CA VAL A 106 1.24 -1.96 -18.61
C VAL A 106 0.46 -2.60 -17.47
N ALA A 107 1.18 -3.17 -16.50
CA ALA A 107 0.58 -3.61 -15.23
C ALA A 107 0.38 -2.43 -14.27
N THR A 108 -0.75 -2.38 -13.57
CA THR A 108 -1.03 -1.34 -12.56
C THR A 108 -1.96 -1.85 -11.47
N HIS A 109 -1.79 -1.36 -10.25
CA HIS A 109 -2.81 -1.46 -9.22
C HIS A 109 -4.05 -0.61 -9.60
N PRO A 110 -5.28 -0.94 -9.12
CA PRO A 110 -6.47 -0.13 -9.39
C PRO A 110 -6.36 1.35 -8.98
N ALA A 111 -5.70 1.66 -7.86
CA ALA A 111 -5.63 3.05 -7.36
C ALA A 111 -4.90 4.01 -8.33
N PRO A 112 -3.69 3.71 -8.84
CA PRO A 112 -3.00 4.57 -9.80
C PRO A 112 -3.31 4.25 -11.28
N GLN A 113 -4.37 3.48 -11.59
CA GLN A 113 -4.62 2.99 -12.96
C GLN A 113 -4.78 4.10 -14.01
N LEU A 114 -5.16 5.31 -13.58
CA LEU A 114 -5.33 6.47 -14.44
C LEU A 114 -3.99 7.11 -14.87
N LEU A 115 -2.87 6.71 -14.25
CA LEU A 115 -1.54 7.09 -14.72
C LEU A 115 -1.12 6.33 -15.99
N VAL A 116 -1.83 5.25 -16.34
CA VAL A 116 -1.55 4.51 -17.58
C VAL A 116 -2.22 5.22 -18.76
N SER A 117 -1.41 5.59 -19.76
CA SER A 117 -1.91 6.12 -21.05
C SER A 117 -2.97 5.22 -21.67
N THR A 118 -3.95 5.81 -22.34
CA THR A 118 -4.99 5.08 -23.08
C THR A 118 -4.46 4.27 -24.26
N ASP A 119 -3.24 4.56 -24.73
CA ASP A 119 -2.60 3.86 -25.84
C ASP A 119 -2.07 2.47 -25.44
N TYR A 120 -1.97 2.20 -24.14
CA TYR A 120 -1.45 0.94 -23.62
C TYR A 120 -2.57 -0.01 -23.17
N LYS A 121 -2.35 -1.31 -23.41
CA LYS A 121 -3.18 -2.36 -22.83
C LYS A 121 -2.92 -2.44 -21.32
N LYS A 122 -3.91 -2.05 -20.51
CA LYS A 122 -3.86 -2.15 -19.04
C LYS A 122 -4.04 -3.60 -18.56
N SER A 123 -3.19 -4.01 -17.63
CA SER A 123 -3.34 -5.24 -16.83
C SER A 123 -3.49 -4.86 -15.36
N ILE A 124 -4.60 -5.23 -14.72
CA ILE A 124 -4.86 -4.87 -13.32
C ILE A 124 -4.30 -5.94 -12.40
N VAL A 125 -3.48 -5.52 -11.43
CA VAL A 125 -2.83 -6.39 -10.44
C VAL A 125 -3.09 -5.93 -9.02
N THR A 126 -2.71 -6.76 -8.04
CA THR A 126 -3.09 -6.58 -6.62
C THR A 126 -2.26 -5.54 -5.87
N SER A 127 -1.08 -5.15 -6.36
CA SER A 127 -0.26 -4.09 -5.74
C SER A 127 0.73 -3.47 -6.72
N ASN A 128 1.29 -2.30 -6.36
CA ASN A 128 2.38 -1.68 -7.11
C ASN A 128 3.62 -2.57 -7.17
N SER A 129 3.97 -3.26 -6.08
CA SER A 129 5.10 -4.16 -6.04
C SER A 129 4.88 -5.40 -6.92
N GLU A 130 3.66 -5.95 -6.94
CA GLU A 130 3.28 -7.03 -7.87
C GLU A 130 3.43 -6.57 -9.33
N ALA A 131 3.02 -5.35 -9.65
CA ALA A 131 3.19 -4.79 -10.99
C ALA A 131 4.67 -4.76 -11.44
N ALA A 132 5.58 -4.39 -10.52
CA ALA A 132 7.01 -4.40 -10.79
C ALA A 132 7.56 -5.82 -10.99
N ILE A 133 7.13 -6.78 -10.16
CA ILE A 133 7.53 -8.19 -10.27
C ILE A 133 7.09 -8.76 -11.62
N GLN A 134 5.85 -8.52 -12.04
CA GLN A 134 5.34 -9.01 -13.33
C GLN A 134 6.08 -8.38 -14.51
N CYS A 135 6.42 -7.09 -14.44
CA CYS A 135 7.21 -6.41 -15.47
C CYS A 135 8.63 -6.99 -15.56
N ALA A 136 9.29 -7.21 -14.42
CA ALA A 136 10.62 -7.81 -14.38
C ALA A 136 10.67 -9.23 -14.96
N ASN A 137 9.61 -10.01 -14.71
CA ASN A 137 9.44 -11.36 -15.26
C ASN A 137 9.01 -11.37 -16.73
N GLY A 138 8.80 -10.21 -17.36
CA GLY A 138 8.44 -10.11 -18.77
C GLY A 138 6.99 -10.49 -19.09
N LEU A 139 6.10 -10.51 -18.09
CA LEU A 139 4.66 -10.75 -18.31
C LEU A 139 3.95 -9.53 -18.90
N VAL A 140 4.52 -8.34 -18.72
CA VAL A 140 4.11 -7.06 -19.31
C VAL A 140 5.35 -6.25 -19.69
N ASP A 141 5.20 -5.28 -20.61
CA ASP A 141 6.32 -4.46 -21.09
C ASP A 141 6.75 -3.40 -20.07
N ALA A 142 5.78 -2.82 -19.37
CA ALA A 142 5.98 -1.80 -18.35
C ALA A 142 4.98 -1.94 -17.19
N CYS A 143 5.16 -1.14 -16.15
CA CYS A 143 4.29 -1.09 -14.99
C CYS A 143 4.21 0.31 -14.39
N ILE A 144 3.06 0.61 -13.76
CA ILE A 144 2.95 1.70 -12.79
C ILE A 144 3.28 1.12 -11.42
N THR A 145 4.33 1.61 -10.80
CA THR A 145 4.83 1.09 -9.52
C THR A 145 5.43 2.21 -8.65
N THR A 146 5.97 1.86 -7.50
CA THR A 146 6.74 2.79 -6.65
C THR A 146 8.21 2.77 -7.06
N LEU A 147 8.91 3.90 -6.89
CA LEU A 147 10.34 4.00 -7.20
C LEU A 147 11.20 2.92 -6.49
N PRO A 148 11.00 2.59 -5.20
CA PRO A 148 11.71 1.48 -4.57
C PRO A 148 11.42 0.12 -5.24
N SER A 149 10.16 -0.16 -5.58
CA SER A 149 9.79 -1.43 -6.23
C SER A 149 10.38 -1.54 -7.64
N ALA A 150 10.41 -0.45 -8.40
CA ALA A 150 11.12 -0.43 -9.69
C ALA A 150 12.62 -0.70 -9.53
N LYS A 151 13.29 -0.04 -8.58
CA LYS A 151 14.72 -0.22 -8.30
C LYS A 151 15.05 -1.65 -7.84
N ASN A 152 14.28 -2.20 -6.92
CA ASN A 152 14.47 -3.56 -6.40
C ASN A 152 14.31 -4.64 -7.47
N ASN A 153 13.56 -4.33 -8.54
CA ASN A 153 13.33 -5.22 -9.67
C ASN A 153 14.18 -4.86 -10.90
N ASN A 154 15.17 -3.97 -10.75
CA ASN A 154 16.07 -3.52 -11.82
C ASN A 154 15.34 -3.00 -13.08
N LEU A 155 14.23 -2.28 -12.88
CA LEU A 155 13.47 -1.69 -13.98
C LEU A 155 14.00 -0.28 -14.33
N HIS A 156 13.92 0.06 -15.61
CA HIS A 156 14.23 1.39 -16.13
C HIS A 156 13.04 2.33 -15.91
N ILE A 157 13.28 3.47 -15.27
CA ILE A 157 12.25 4.50 -15.09
C ILE A 157 12.07 5.25 -16.40
N LYS A 158 10.87 5.17 -16.98
CA LYS A 158 10.47 5.94 -18.17
C LYS A 158 9.89 7.29 -17.80
N GLU A 159 9.15 7.35 -16.70
CA GLU A 159 8.52 8.58 -16.20
C GLU A 159 8.41 8.52 -14.68
N ASP A 160 8.64 9.64 -14.01
CA ASP A 160 8.46 9.81 -12.58
C ASP A 160 7.33 10.84 -12.34
N PHE A 161 6.22 10.35 -11.78
CA PHE A 161 5.04 11.16 -11.45
C PHE A 161 5.14 11.85 -10.08
N GLY A 162 6.24 11.62 -9.35
CA GLY A 162 6.49 12.19 -8.04
C GLY A 162 5.70 11.50 -6.93
N GLU A 163 5.85 12.05 -5.73
CA GLU A 163 5.15 11.62 -4.52
C GLU A 163 3.72 12.19 -4.47
N VAL A 164 2.80 11.44 -3.86
CA VAL A 164 1.42 11.86 -3.66
C VAL A 164 1.17 12.02 -2.16
N PRO A 165 0.69 13.18 -1.68
CA PRO A 165 0.14 13.29 -0.33
C PRO A 165 -1.05 12.34 -0.19
N MET A 166 -0.94 11.34 0.69
CA MET A 166 -1.93 10.27 0.81
C MET A 166 -2.35 10.06 2.27
N GLY A 167 -3.65 9.83 2.47
CA GLY A 167 -4.21 9.51 3.77
C GLY A 167 -4.05 8.03 4.12
N PHE A 168 -3.79 7.77 5.40
CA PHE A 168 -3.72 6.43 5.97
C PHE A 168 -4.50 6.40 7.28
N SER A 169 -5.20 5.29 7.49
CA SER A 169 -6.10 5.06 8.62
C SER A 169 -5.58 3.94 9.50
N ILE A 170 -5.68 4.12 10.82
CA ILE A 170 -5.38 3.11 11.84
C ILE A 170 -6.69 2.67 12.48
N HIS A 171 -6.97 1.37 12.44
CA HIS A 171 -8.16 0.79 13.05
C HIS A 171 -7.75 -0.16 14.16
N THR A 172 -8.30 0.01 15.36
CA THR A 172 -8.12 -0.94 16.47
C THR A 172 -9.44 -1.61 16.81
N VAL A 173 -9.37 -2.71 17.55
CA VAL A 173 -10.57 -3.26 18.17
C VAL A 173 -11.18 -2.29 19.18
N LYS A 174 -12.51 -2.33 19.29
CA LYS A 174 -13.28 -1.60 20.30
C LYS A 174 -13.16 -2.22 21.68
#